data_AF-A0A847V823-F1
#
_entry.id   AF-A0A847V823-F1
#
_cell.length_a   1.000
_cell.length_b   1.000
_cell.length_c   1.000
_cell.angle_alpha   90.00
_cell.angle_beta   90.00
_cell.angle_gamma   90.00
#
_symmetry.space_group_name_H-M   'P 1'
#
loop_
_entity.id
_entity.type
_entity.pdbx_description
1 polymer ?
#
loop_
_entity_poly.entity_id
_entity_poly.type
_entity_poly.pdbx_seq_one_letter_code
_entity_poly.pdbx_strand_id
1 'polypeptide(L)'
;MSGDDPRVPRLDRQEQWHGALSNLAGLAVYLVVLGVINLVARSYPGSTWHGLVSFLNATVLVVVLLSLLTLLADLAATLAFPANLVVPPLRAFGCAATVWYVVQVLLEVDRLFGLDVFLPLAPLAPLLYAGLFVLVLVGDSVRIVTGERRSG
;
A
#
# COMPACT_ATOMS: atom_id res chain seq x y z
N MET A 1 -5.04 15.01 47.93
CA MET A 1 -3.78 15.37 47.24
C MET A 1 -3.18 14.09 46.68
N SER A 2 -2.90 14.09 45.38
CA SER A 2 -2.10 13.14 44.56
C SER A 2 -2.43 11.64 44.69
N GLY A 3 -2.97 10.95 43.69
CA GLY A 3 -2.76 11.10 42.25
C GLY A 3 -1.72 10.08 41.81
N ASP A 4 -2.18 8.89 41.43
CA ASP A 4 -1.60 8.02 40.39
C ASP A 4 -2.47 6.75 40.27
N ASP A 5 -3.32 6.72 39.24
CA ASP A 5 -3.99 5.51 38.79
C ASP A 5 -3.13 4.89 37.68
N PRO A 6 -2.50 3.71 37.89
CA PRO A 6 -1.52 3.14 36.96
C PRO A 6 -2.15 2.39 35.79
N ARG A 7 -3.44 2.59 35.47
CA ARG A 7 -4.17 1.81 34.46
C ARG A 7 -4.57 2.57 33.21
N VAL A 8 -3.67 3.38 32.67
CA VAL A 8 -3.82 3.89 31.29
C VAL A 8 -2.67 3.34 30.45
N PRO A 9 -2.91 2.35 29.57
CA PRO A 9 -1.93 1.95 28.58
C PRO A 9 -1.70 3.15 27.65
N ARG A 10 -0.60 3.87 27.82
CA ARG A 10 -0.15 4.92 26.88
C ARG A 10 0.55 4.33 25.66
N LEU A 11 0.11 3.16 25.18
CA LEU A 11 0.79 2.42 24.11
C LEU A 11 0.18 2.65 22.71
N ASP A 12 -1.03 3.18 22.59
CA ASP A 12 -1.70 3.25 21.28
C ASP A 12 -1.16 4.33 20.33
N ARG A 13 -0.55 5.40 20.87
CA ARG A 13 -0.07 6.52 20.03
C ARG A 13 1.25 6.20 19.33
N GLN A 14 2.20 5.49 19.94
CA GLN A 14 3.48 5.25 19.25
C GLN A 14 3.35 4.25 18.10
N GLU A 15 2.65 3.13 18.27
CA GLU A 15 2.50 2.13 17.21
C GLU A 15 1.77 2.67 15.96
N GLN A 16 0.79 3.54 16.15
CA GLN A 16 0.08 4.19 15.03
C GLN A 16 0.95 5.16 14.23
N TRP A 17 1.80 5.94 14.90
CA TRP A 17 2.69 6.87 14.19
C TRP A 17 3.72 6.13 13.36
N HIS A 18 4.20 4.96 13.81
CA HIS A 18 5.09 4.11 13.02
C HIS A 18 4.44 3.65 11.71
N GLY A 19 3.14 3.33 11.72
CA GLY A 19 2.39 2.97 10.51
C GLY A 19 2.37 4.09 9.47
N ALA A 20 1.88 5.27 9.87
CA ALA A 20 1.82 6.43 8.98
C ALA A 20 3.22 6.89 8.49
N LEU A 21 4.23 6.84 9.37
CA LEU A 21 5.61 7.22 9.00
C LEU A 21 6.22 6.23 8.00
N SER A 22 5.90 4.94 8.11
CA SER A 22 6.38 3.92 7.19
C SER A 22 5.80 4.10 5.78
N ASN A 23 4.51 4.43 5.68
CA ASN A 23 3.85 4.74 4.41
C ASN A 23 4.43 6.00 3.74
N LEU A 24 4.64 7.06 4.52
CA LEU A 24 5.31 8.29 4.05
C LEU A 24 6.76 8.05 3.63
N ALA A 25 7.51 7.26 4.39
CA ALA A 25 8.88 6.91 4.06
C ALA A 25 8.95 6.08 2.76
N GLY A 26 8.04 5.13 2.58
CA GLY A 26 7.92 4.34 1.35
C GLY A 26 7.65 5.20 0.12
N LEU A 27 6.72 6.15 0.22
CA LEU A 27 6.46 7.13 -0.85
C LEU A 27 7.69 8.00 -1.12
N ALA A 28 8.35 8.51 -0.09
CA ALA A 28 9.54 9.34 -0.24
C ALA A 28 10.67 8.56 -0.94
N VAL A 29 10.93 7.32 -0.52
CA VAL A 29 11.92 6.43 -1.15
C VAL A 29 11.55 6.19 -2.62
N TYR A 30 10.28 5.88 -2.91
CA TYR A 30 9.82 5.69 -4.28
C TYR A 30 10.08 6.92 -5.16
N LEU A 31 9.75 8.12 -4.68
CA LEU A 31 9.95 9.37 -5.42
C LEU A 31 11.44 9.67 -5.64
N VAL A 32 12.29 9.40 -4.64
CA VAL A 32 13.75 9.55 -4.77
C VAL A 32 14.31 8.60 -5.82
N VAL A 33 13.93 7.31 -5.74
CA VAL A 33 14.37 6.29 -6.71
C VAL A 33 13.90 6.65 -8.11
N LEU A 34 12.65 7.08 -8.27
CA LEU A 34 12.12 7.55 -9.55
C LEU A 34 12.90 8.75 -10.08
N GLY A 35 13.21 9.72 -9.23
CA GLY A 35 14.00 10.90 -9.59
C GLY A 35 15.39 10.52 -10.10
N VAL A 36 16.07 9.60 -9.42
CA VAL A 36 17.39 9.08 -9.84
C VAL A 36 17.27 8.34 -11.18
N ILE A 37 16.31 7.45 -11.32
CA ILE A 37 16.08 6.69 -12.57
C ILE A 37 15.79 7.63 -13.74
N ASN A 38 14.98 8.68 -13.52
CA ASN A 38 14.66 9.67 -14.54
C ASN A 38 15.88 10.51 -14.93
N LEU A 39 16.78 10.81 -13.99
CA LEU A 39 18.05 11.48 -14.28
C LEU A 39 18.96 10.61 -15.16
N VAL A 40 19.06 9.32 -14.84
CA VAL A 40 19.83 8.34 -15.63
C VAL A 40 19.23 8.18 -17.03
N ALA A 41 17.90 8.15 -17.15
CA ALA A 41 17.19 8.03 -18.43
C ALA A 41 17.52 9.14 -19.42
N ARG A 42 17.70 10.38 -18.94
CA ARG A 42 18.11 11.52 -19.77
C ARG A 42 19.49 11.33 -20.39
N SER A 43 20.34 10.54 -19.77
CA SER A 43 21.71 10.28 -20.23
C SER A 43 21.80 9.15 -21.26
N TYR A 44 20.76 8.30 -21.38
CA TYR A 44 20.74 7.14 -22.30
C TYR A 44 19.48 7.10 -23.18
N PRO A 45 19.29 8.08 -24.09
CA PRO A 45 18.18 8.06 -25.04
C PRO A 45 18.36 6.91 -26.06
N GLY A 46 17.47 5.91 -26.01
CA GLY A 46 17.41 4.84 -27.02
C GLY A 46 17.58 3.39 -26.52
N SER A 47 17.70 3.16 -25.21
CA SER A 47 17.83 1.82 -24.64
C SER A 47 16.56 1.35 -23.90
N THR A 48 16.51 0.07 -23.53
CA THR A 48 15.50 -0.56 -22.65
C THR A 48 15.18 0.27 -21.40
N TRP A 49 16.15 1.08 -20.92
CA TRP A 49 15.96 2.03 -19.82
C TRP A 49 14.85 3.05 -20.06
N HIS A 50 14.62 3.49 -21.30
CA HIS A 50 13.57 4.44 -21.61
C HIS A 50 12.17 3.83 -21.42
N GLY A 51 12.00 2.54 -21.73
CA GLY A 51 10.76 1.81 -21.49
C GLY A 51 10.47 1.66 -19.99
N LEU A 52 11.48 1.31 -19.19
CA LEU A 52 11.32 1.24 -17.74
C LEU A 52 10.92 2.60 -17.14
N VAL A 53 11.58 3.68 -17.58
CA VAL A 53 11.31 5.04 -17.09
C VAL A 53 9.93 5.53 -17.49
N SER A 54 9.47 5.22 -18.71
CA SER A 54 8.13 5.60 -19.16
C SER A 54 7.04 4.89 -18.36
N PHE A 55 7.23 3.59 -18.07
CA PHE A 55 6.33 2.83 -17.19
C PHE A 55 6.30 3.39 -15.76
N LEU A 56 7.46 3.66 -15.17
CA LEU A 56 7.56 4.24 -13.84
C LEU A 56 6.88 5.61 -13.79
N ASN A 57 7.10 6.48 -14.79
CA ASN A 57 6.42 7.77 -14.89
C ASN A 57 4.89 7.64 -15.07
N ALA A 58 4.43 6.65 -15.85
CA ALA A 58 3.00 6.38 -16.04
C ALA A 58 2.31 5.88 -14.77
N THR A 59 3.06 5.23 -13.88
CA THR A 59 2.53 4.63 -12.65
C THR A 59 2.71 5.48 -11.40
N VAL A 60 3.36 6.65 -11.49
CA VAL A 60 3.53 7.59 -10.36
C VAL A 60 2.22 7.92 -9.69
N LEU A 61 1.19 8.23 -10.49
CA LEU A 61 -0.11 8.58 -9.96
C LEU A 61 -0.71 7.43 -9.15
N VAL A 62 -0.51 6.18 -9.58
CA VAL A 62 -0.98 5.00 -8.85
C VAL A 62 -0.27 4.87 -7.51
N VAL A 63 1.04 5.08 -7.46
CA VAL A 63 1.82 4.99 -6.21
C VAL A 63 1.45 6.12 -5.24
N VAL A 64 1.19 7.32 -5.76
CA VAL A 64 0.68 8.44 -4.95
C VAL A 64 -0.70 8.10 -4.39
N LEU A 65 -1.62 7.59 -5.21
CA LEU A 65 -2.95 7.18 -4.77
C LEU A 65 -2.90 6.05 -3.74
N LEU A 66 -2.04 5.05 -3.94
CA LEU A 66 -1.79 3.98 -2.98
C LEU A 66 -1.33 4.52 -1.63
N SER A 67 -0.38 5.44 -1.63
CA SER A 67 0.15 6.06 -0.42
C SER A 67 -0.92 6.90 0.29
N LEU A 68 -1.74 7.64 -0.47
CA LEU A 68 -2.85 8.39 0.10
C LEU A 68 -3.91 7.47 0.70
N LEU A 69 -4.25 6.37 0.03
CA LEU A 69 -5.29 5.44 0.46
C LEU A 69 -4.87 4.70 1.75
N THR A 70 -3.61 4.29 1.82
CA THR A 70 -3.03 3.65 3.02
C THR A 70 -2.92 4.63 4.18
N LEU A 71 -2.49 5.87 3.92
CA LEU A 71 -2.48 6.93 4.93
C LEU A 71 -3.90 7.25 5.43
N LEU A 72 -4.88 7.30 4.54
CA LEU A 72 -6.28 7.53 4.91
C LEU A 72 -6.83 6.37 5.75
N ALA A 73 -6.44 5.13 5.45
CA ALA A 73 -6.78 3.98 6.28
C ALA A 73 -6.18 4.09 7.70
N ASP A 74 -4.93 4.53 7.81
CA ASP A 74 -4.28 4.72 9.12
C ASP A 74 -4.94 5.85 9.91
N LEU A 75 -5.29 6.96 9.26
CA LEU A 75 -6.07 8.03 9.90
C LEU A 75 -7.45 7.54 10.33
N ALA A 76 -8.16 6.81 9.46
CA ALA A 76 -9.48 6.29 9.78
C ALA A 76 -9.44 5.27 10.93
N ALA A 77 -8.32 4.56 11.10
CA ALA A 77 -8.12 3.64 12.22
C ALA A 77 -8.02 4.32 13.59
N THR A 78 -7.79 5.63 13.62
CA THR A 78 -7.80 6.43 14.86
C THR A 78 -9.20 6.84 15.31
N LEU A 79 -10.19 6.72 14.43
CA LEU A 79 -11.57 7.11 14.74
C LEU A 79 -12.22 6.09 15.66
N ALA A 80 -13.06 6.57 16.58
CA ALA A 80 -13.91 5.70 17.38
C ALA A 80 -14.95 4.98 16.49
N PHE A 81 -15.39 3.81 16.95
CA PHE A 81 -16.53 3.13 16.36
C PHE A 81 -17.77 4.05 16.40
N PRO A 82 -18.59 4.15 15.34
CA PRO A 82 -18.63 3.33 14.12
C PRO A 82 -17.83 3.87 12.92
N ALA A 83 -17.19 5.04 13.04
CA ALA A 83 -16.50 5.67 11.91
C ALA A 83 -15.29 4.86 11.40
N ASN A 84 -14.71 4.01 12.26
CA ASN A 84 -13.63 3.07 11.90
C ASN A 84 -14.06 1.98 10.89
N LEU A 85 -15.36 1.81 10.61
CA LEU A 85 -15.85 0.84 9.61
C LEU A 85 -15.39 1.14 8.18
N VAL A 86 -14.85 2.35 7.92
CA VAL A 86 -14.27 2.72 6.63
C VAL A 86 -12.86 2.13 6.44
N VAL A 87 -12.21 1.65 7.51
CA VAL A 87 -10.85 1.10 7.44
C VAL A 87 -10.74 -0.19 6.62
N PRO A 88 -11.58 -1.23 6.82
CA PRO A 88 -11.48 -2.47 6.05
C PRO A 88 -11.53 -2.26 4.53
N PRO A 89 -12.46 -1.49 3.94
CA PRO A 89 -12.46 -1.27 2.49
C PRO A 89 -11.25 -0.47 2.03
N LEU A 90 -10.81 0.57 2.76
CA LEU A 90 -9.62 1.33 2.40
C LEU A 90 -8.37 0.44 2.37
N ARG A 91 -8.17 -0.42 3.37
CA ARG A 91 -7.04 -1.35 3.40
C ARG A 91 -7.13 -2.43 2.33
N ALA A 92 -8.31 -2.95 2.06
CA ALA A 92 -8.53 -3.93 1.00
C ALA A 92 -8.17 -3.35 -0.38
N PHE A 93 -8.62 -2.12 -0.68
CA PHE A 93 -8.24 -1.44 -1.92
C PHE A 93 -6.74 -1.16 -1.98
N GLY A 94 -6.12 -0.73 -0.88
CA GLY A 94 -4.68 -0.45 -0.83
C GLY A 94 -3.85 -1.70 -1.09
N CYS A 95 -4.22 -2.82 -0.47
CA CYS A 95 -3.57 -4.11 -0.68
C CYS A 95 -3.73 -4.61 -2.12
N ALA A 96 -4.96 -4.62 -2.64
CA ALA A 96 -5.25 -5.09 -4.00
C ALA A 96 -4.51 -4.24 -5.05
N ALA A 97 -4.51 -2.92 -4.90
CA ALA A 97 -3.80 -2.02 -5.81
C ALA A 97 -2.26 -2.14 -5.70
N THR A 98 -1.72 -2.44 -4.51
CA THR A 98 -0.28 -2.69 -4.33
C THR A 98 0.14 -3.94 -5.09
N VAL A 99 -0.66 -5.00 -4.97
CA VAL A 99 -0.39 -6.27 -5.64
C VAL A 99 -0.54 -6.11 -7.16
N TRP A 100 -1.56 -5.37 -7.60
CA TRP A 100 -1.70 -4.98 -9.01
C TRP A 100 -0.44 -4.26 -9.50
N TYR A 101 0.07 -3.28 -8.75
CA TYR A 101 1.27 -2.55 -9.13
C TYR A 101 2.49 -3.47 -9.26
N VAL A 102 2.68 -4.39 -8.31
CA VAL A 102 3.76 -5.39 -8.38
C VAL A 102 3.64 -6.27 -9.61
N VAL A 103 2.44 -6.77 -9.92
CA VAL A 103 2.24 -7.60 -11.12
C VAL A 103 2.54 -6.80 -12.39
N GLN A 104 2.11 -5.54 -12.47
CA GLN A 104 2.43 -4.69 -13.64
C GLN A 104 3.95 -4.50 -13.80
N VAL A 105 4.68 -4.30 -12.70
CA VAL A 105 6.15 -4.22 -12.73
C VAL A 105 6.74 -5.52 -13.29
N LEU A 106 6.27 -6.68 -12.83
CA LEU A 106 6.77 -7.98 -13.31
C LEU A 106 6.49 -8.20 -14.80
N LEU A 107 5.29 -7.86 -15.26
CA LEU A 107 4.92 -7.95 -16.68
C LEU A 107 5.73 -6.99 -17.56
N GLU A 108 6.01 -5.78 -17.08
CA GLU A 108 6.85 -4.82 -17.81
C GLU A 108 8.30 -5.29 -17.85
N VAL A 109 8.83 -5.88 -16.78
CA VAL A 109 10.15 -6.54 -16.78
C VAL A 109 10.18 -7.66 -17.83
N ASP A 110 9.18 -8.53 -17.87
CA ASP A 110 9.07 -9.59 -18.88
C ASP A 110 9.11 -9.02 -20.30
N ARG A 111 8.34 -7.95 -20.56
CA ARG A 111 8.28 -7.26 -21.85
C ARG A 111 9.61 -6.61 -22.24
N LEU A 112 10.32 -6.00 -21.28
CA LEU A 112 11.57 -5.29 -21.52
C LEU A 112 12.76 -6.22 -21.74
N PHE A 113 12.76 -7.38 -21.08
CA PHE A 113 13.86 -8.35 -21.11
C PHE A 113 13.58 -9.60 -21.94
N GLY A 114 12.33 -9.80 -22.40
CA GLY A 114 11.94 -10.95 -23.22
C GLY A 114 12.07 -12.29 -22.49
N LEU A 115 11.74 -12.31 -21.20
CA LEU A 115 11.93 -13.49 -20.33
C LEU A 115 10.76 -14.48 -20.43
N ASP A 116 9.55 -14.00 -20.75
CA ASP A 116 8.30 -14.78 -20.82
C ASP A 116 7.95 -15.60 -19.55
N VAL A 117 8.57 -15.29 -18.41
CA VAL A 117 8.41 -16.05 -17.14
C VAL A 117 7.12 -15.65 -16.42
N PHE A 118 6.75 -14.38 -16.49
CA PHE A 118 5.59 -13.78 -15.83
C PHE A 118 4.35 -13.73 -16.72
N LEU A 119 4.45 -14.05 -18.00
CA LEU A 119 3.30 -14.11 -18.92
C LEU A 119 2.11 -14.96 -18.41
N PRO A 120 2.32 -16.14 -17.77
CA PRO A 120 1.22 -16.93 -17.18
C PRO A 120 0.53 -16.24 -15.99
N LEU A 121 1.14 -15.21 -15.40
CA LEU A 121 0.56 -14.46 -14.28
C LEU A 121 -0.58 -13.54 -14.74
N ALA A 122 -0.56 -13.06 -15.98
CA ALA A 122 -1.56 -12.13 -16.52
C ALA A 122 -3.02 -12.64 -16.40
N PRO A 123 -3.37 -13.89 -16.78
CA PRO A 123 -4.73 -14.40 -16.60
C PRO A 123 -5.09 -14.69 -15.14
N LEU A 124 -4.12 -14.95 -14.27
CA LEU A 124 -4.34 -15.24 -12.84
C LEU A 124 -4.45 -13.98 -11.98
N ALA A 125 -3.85 -12.88 -12.45
CA ALA A 125 -3.85 -11.58 -11.80
C ALA A 125 -5.23 -11.12 -11.27
N PRO A 126 -6.32 -11.10 -12.07
CA PRO A 126 -7.62 -10.64 -11.58
C PRO A 126 -8.15 -11.47 -10.41
N LEU A 127 -7.93 -12.79 -10.44
CA LEU A 127 -8.31 -13.68 -9.34
C LEU A 127 -7.50 -13.37 -8.08
N LEU A 128 -6.21 -13.07 -8.24
CA LEU A 128 -5.32 -12.75 -7.15
C LEU A 128 -5.69 -11.42 -6.49
N TYR A 129 -6.04 -10.39 -7.28
CA TYR A 129 -6.51 -9.10 -6.78
C TYR A 129 -7.85 -9.22 -6.05
N ALA A 130 -8.83 -9.93 -6.65
CA ALA A 130 -10.14 -10.14 -6.05
C ALA A 130 -10.05 -10.97 -4.76
N GLY A 131 -9.24 -12.02 -4.76
CA GLY A 131 -9.02 -12.88 -3.60
C GLY A 131 -8.39 -12.11 -2.43
N LEU A 132 -7.33 -11.34 -2.68
CA LEU A 132 -6.70 -10.51 -1.64
C LEU A 132 -7.64 -9.41 -1.14
N PHE A 133 -8.40 -8.77 -2.04
CA PHE A 133 -9.39 -7.77 -1.66
C PHE A 133 -10.40 -8.35 -0.66
N VAL A 134 -11.02 -9.49 -1.01
CA VAL A 134 -12.01 -10.15 -0.14
C VAL A 134 -11.38 -10.61 1.18
N LEU A 135 -10.18 -11.20 1.12
CA LEU A 135 -9.49 -11.72 2.30
C LEU A 135 -9.16 -10.59 3.29
N VAL A 136 -8.63 -9.47 2.81
CA VAL A 136 -8.33 -8.30 3.66
C VAL A 136 -9.62 -7.66 4.18
N LEU A 137 -10.63 -7.50 3.32
CA LEU A 137 -11.90 -6.88 3.69
C LEU A 137 -12.58 -7.68 4.81
N VAL A 138 -12.69 -8.99 4.66
CA VAL A 138 -13.31 -9.88 5.65
C VAL A 138 -12.45 -9.96 6.91
N GLY A 139 -11.14 -10.13 6.77
CA GLY A 139 -10.21 -10.23 7.89
C GLY A 139 -10.26 -9.01 8.81
N ASP A 140 -10.15 -7.80 8.24
CA ASP A 140 -10.19 -6.58 9.04
C ASP A 140 -11.60 -6.27 9.56
N SER A 141 -12.66 -6.62 8.83
CA SER A 141 -14.04 -6.46 9.33
C SER A 141 -14.30 -7.33 10.56
N VAL A 142 -13.89 -8.60 10.53
CA VAL A 142 -14.00 -9.51 11.68
C VAL A 142 -13.22 -8.98 12.88
N ARG A 143 -12.03 -8.40 12.63
CA ARG A 143 -11.19 -7.82 13.70
C ARG A 143 -11.87 -6.65 14.41
N ILE A 144 -12.52 -5.75 13.67
CA ILE A 144 -13.23 -4.61 14.26
C ILE A 144 -14.42 -5.09 15.10
N VAL A 145 -15.22 -6.01 14.57
CA VAL A 145 -16.43 -6.52 15.26
C VAL A 145 -16.07 -7.32 16.52
N THR A 146 -15.00 -8.13 16.48
CA THR A 146 -14.56 -8.93 17.63
C THR A 146 -13.81 -8.11 18.68
N GLY A 147 -13.10 -7.05 18.27
CA GLY A 147 -12.45 -6.10 19.18
C GLY A 147 -13.46 -5.39 20.08
N GLU A 148 -14.57 -4.92 19.51
CA GLU A 148 -15.64 -4.23 20.27
C GLU A 148 -16.30 -5.14 21.32
N ARG A 149 -16.50 -6.43 21.01
CA ARG A 149 -17.08 -7.39 21.96
C ARG A 149 -16.23 -7.64 23.20
N ARG A 150 -14.97 -7.21 23.22
CA ARG A 150 -14.08 -7.36 24.38
C ARG A 150 -14.02 -6.11 25.26
N SER A 151 -14.53 -4.96 24.81
CA SER A 151 -14.49 -3.68 25.52
C SER A 151 -15.80 -3.28 26.20
N GLY A 152 -16.90 -3.99 25.92
CA GLY A 152 -18.19 -3.86 26.62
C GLY A 152 -18.43 -5.00 27.59
#